data_AF-A0A521AQJ8-F1
#
_entry.id   AF-A0A521AQJ8-F1
#
_cell.length_a   1.000
_cell.length_b   1.000
_cell.length_c   1.000
_cell.angle_alpha   90.00
_cell.angle_beta   90.00
_cell.angle_gamma   90.00
#
_symmetry.space_group_name_H-M   'P 1'
#
loop_
_entity.id
_entity.type
_entity.pdbx_description
1 polymer ?
#
loop_
_entity_poly.entity_id
_entity_poly.type
_entity_poly.pdbx_seq_one_letter_code
_entity_poly.pdbx_strand_id
1 'polypeptide(L)' 'MEKKKEKSKEEIIEFLKSLPDGRKIFYQIGSIMVEVTRDEAVKLLGEEKED' A
#
# COMPACT_ATOMS: atom_id res chain seq x y z
N MET A 1 7.62 -19.84 12.57
CA MET A 1 7.56 -18.42 12.19
C MET A 1 7.33 -18.35 10.70
N GLU A 2 6.12 -18.04 10.25
CA GLU A 2 5.82 -17.85 8.83
C GLU A 2 6.60 -16.63 8.33
N LYS A 3 7.56 -16.85 7.42
CA LYS A 3 8.17 -15.77 6.65
C LYS A 3 7.06 -15.15 5.83
N LYS A 4 6.56 -13.97 6.23
CA LYS A 4 5.70 -13.13 5.38
C LYS A 4 6.46 -12.94 4.07
N LYS A 5 5.98 -13.56 2.99
CA LYS A 5 6.44 -13.24 1.64
C LYS A 5 6.24 -11.74 1.47
N GLU A 6 7.34 -10.98 1.35
CA GLU A 6 7.28 -9.62 0.86
C GLU A 6 6.66 -9.71 -0.53
N LYS A 7 5.40 -9.27 -0.65
CA LYS A 7 4.80 -9.09 -1.96
C LYS A 7 5.59 -8.01 -2.67
N SER A 8 5.94 -8.25 -3.93
CA SER A 8 6.58 -7.23 -4.75
C SER A 8 5.69 -5.98 -4.80
N LYS A 9 6.30 -4.78 -4.85
CA LYS A 9 5.56 -3.52 -4.95
C LYS A 9 4.51 -3.54 -6.07
N GLU A 10 4.85 -4.18 -7.18
CA GLU A 10 3.96 -4.41 -8.33
C GLU A 10 2.70 -5.21 -7.97
N GLU A 11 2.83 -6.30 -7.21
CA GLU A 11 1.69 -7.11 -6.74
C GLU A 11 0.77 -6.31 -5.79
N ILE A 12 1.35 -5.43 -4.97
CA ILE A 12 0.59 -4.56 -4.07
C ILE A 12 -0.19 -3.52 -4.88
N ILE A 13 0.43 -2.93 -5.90
CA ILE A 13 -0.23 -1.97 -6.79
C ILE A 13 -1.37 -2.64 -7.57
N GLU A 14 -1.15 -3.84 -8.11
CA GLU A 14 -2.21 -4.61 -8.79
C GLU A 14 -3.34 -4.97 -7.83
N PHE A 15 -3.01 -5.36 -6.60
CA PHE A 15 -4.00 -5.62 -5.57
C PHE A 15 -4.85 -4.39 -5.27
N LEU A 16 -4.23 -3.22 -5.06
CA LEU A 16 -4.93 -1.97 -4.81
C LEU A 16 -5.86 -1.58 -5.96
N LYS A 17 -5.43 -1.82 -7.22
CA LYS A 17 -6.25 -1.60 -8.42
C LYS A 17 -7.42 -2.58 -8.53
N SER A 18 -7.25 -3.82 -8.05
CA SER A 18 -8.30 -4.85 -8.09
C SER A 18 -9.40 -4.65 -7.03
N LEU A 19 -9.19 -3.77 -6.06
CA LEU A 19 -10.16 -3.54 -4.99
C LEU A 19 -11.44 -2.88 -5.54
N PRO A 20 -12.63 -3.32 -5.11
CA PRO A 20 -13.88 -2.63 -5.43
C PRO A 20 -13.88 -1.17 -4.97
N ASP A 21 -14.65 -0.33 -5.65
CA ASP A 21 -14.83 1.07 -5.26
C ASP A 21 -15.52 1.18 -3.89
N GLY A 22 -15.19 2.24 -3.15
CA GLY A 22 -15.68 2.46 -1.77
C GLY A 22 -14.89 1.73 -0.68
N ARG A 23 -13.83 1.00 -1.02
CA ARG A 23 -12.87 0.44 -0.04
C ARG A 23 -12.02 1.57 0.55
N LYS A 24 -11.94 1.60 1.88
CA LYS A 24 -10.98 2.45 2.60
C LYS A 24 -9.60 1.84 2.56
N ILE A 25 -8.60 2.64 2.23
CA ILE A 25 -7.19 2.24 2.22
C ILE A 25 -6.51 3.04 3.33
N PHE A 26 -5.64 2.37 4.09
CA PHE A 26 -4.89 2.98 5.17
C PHE A 26 -3.40 2.76 4.95
N TYR A 27 -2.63 3.83 5.13
CA TYR A 27 -1.17 3.78 5.11
C TYR A 27 -0.65 4.03 6.54
N GLN A 28 0.32 3.22 6.96
CA GLN A 28 0.91 3.32 8.29
C GLN A 28 2.15 4.21 8.23
N ILE A 29 2.17 5.25 9.04
CA ILE A 29 3.33 6.14 9.21
C ILE A 29 3.70 6.13 10.69
N GLY A 30 4.82 5.47 11.01
CA GLY A 30 5.23 5.23 12.40
C GLY A 30 4.15 4.45 13.17
N SER A 31 3.52 5.12 14.14
CA SER A 31 2.45 4.57 14.99
C SER A 31 1.03 4.97 14.57
N ILE A 32 0.87 5.77 13.50
CA ILE A 32 -0.42 6.30 13.07
C ILE A 32 -0.86 5.64 11.76
N MET A 33 -2.16 5.42 11.62
CA MET A 33 -2.79 5.01 10.37
C MET A 33 -3.53 6.20 9.75
N VAL A 34 -3.24 6.49 8.49
CA VAL A 34 -3.87 7.58 7.74
C VAL A 34 -4.71 6.99 6.63
N GLU A 35 -5.97 7.41 6.53
CA GLU A 35 -6.83 7.06 5.40
C GLU A 35 -6.30 7.77 4.15
N VAL A 36 -6.03 6.99 3.10
CA VAL A 36 -5.50 7.47 1.83
C VAL A 36 -6.36 6.97 0.68
N THR A 37 -6.36 7.72 -0.41
CA THR A 37 -6.97 7.29 -1.67
C THR A 37 -6.12 6.21 -2.34
N ARG A 38 -6.73 5.50 -3.31
CA ARG A 38 -6.04 4.47 -4.11
C ARG A 38 -4.82 5.06 -4.84
N ASP A 39 -4.96 6.27 -5.38
CA ASP A 39 -3.88 6.95 -6.12
C ASP A 39 -2.74 7.39 -5.19
N GLU A 40 -3.06 7.88 -3.99
CA GLU A 40 -2.05 8.22 -2.98
C GLU A 40 -1.31 6.99 -2.49
N ALA A 41 -2.01 5.88 -2.25
CA ALA A 41 -1.39 4.62 -1.85
C ALA A 41 -0.39 4.12 -2.91
N VAL A 42 -0.71 4.24 -4.21
CA VAL A 42 0.19 3.87 -5.30
C VAL A 42 1.41 4.79 -5.37
N LYS A 43 1.24 6.10 -5.13
CA LYS A 43 2.36 7.05 -5.07
C LYS A 43 3.29 6.75 -3.91
N LEU A 44 2.75 6.55 -2.71
CA LEU A 44 3.52 6.25 -1.50
C LEU A 44 4.38 4.98 -1.67
N LEU A 45 3.83 3.93 -2.29
CA LEU A 45 4.60 2.71 -2.61
C LEU A 45 5.73 2.95 -3.63
N GLY A 46 5.55 3.92 -4.53
CA GLY A 46 6.54 4.34 -5.52
C GLY A 46 7.66 5.21 -4.94
N GLU A 47 7.35 6.06 -3.96
CA GLU A 47 8.28 6.97 -3.29
C GLU A 47 9.12 6.29 -2.18
N GLU A 48 8.80 5.07 -1.75
CA GLU A 48 9.69 4.23 -0.90
C GLU A 48 10.94 3.73 -1.66
N LYS A 49 11.54 4.56 -2.53
CA LYS A 49 12.89 4.42 -3.04
C LYS A 49 13.64 5.65 -2.56
N GLU A 50 14.45 5.48 -1.51
CA GLU A 50 15.70 6.18 -1.18
C GLU A 50 15.88 6.17 0.35
N ASP A 51 16.46 5.09 0.87
CA ASP A 51 17.46 5.05 1.95
C ASP A 51 18.15 3.67 1.95
#